data_AF-X1UEN9-F1
#
_entry.id   AF-X1UEN9-F1
#
_cell.length_a   1.000
_cell.length_b   1.000
_cell.length_c   1.000
_cell.angle_alpha   90.00
_cell.angle_beta   90.00
_cell.angle_gamma   90.00
#
_symmetry.space_group_name_H-M   'P 1'
#
loop_
_entity.id
_entity.type
_entity.pdbx_description
1 polymer ?
#
loop_
_entity_poly.entity_id
_entity_poly.type
_entity_poly.pdbx_seq_one_letter_code
_entity_poly.pdbx_strand_id
1 'polypeptide(L)'
;MYRTLRRTLKKQTGIQAFEDLLKWRFVGRPEKNYVLVPQHRMVFCPIPKNASTTIQQWLYGLCSAEPAADINSAIRQFTLEQAGLTARRALRSPDFFRFAVVRNPRNRVVSAFMSKVVRRNYDLLRGVGRRS
;
A
#
# COMPACT_ATOMS: atom_id res chain seq x y z
N MET A 1 -0.83 -23.77 -6.16
CA MET A 1 0.32 -23.59 -5.23
C MET A 1 0.00 -22.68 -4.03
N TYR A 2 -1.25 -22.63 -3.53
CA TYR A 2 -1.66 -21.76 -2.39
C TYR A 2 -2.06 -22.54 -1.11
N ARG A 3 -2.34 -23.84 -1.20
CA ARG A 3 -2.83 -24.66 -0.06
C ARG A 3 -1.71 -25.21 0.82
N THR A 4 -0.52 -25.47 0.26
CA THR A 4 0.57 -26.15 0.98
C THR A 4 1.24 -25.26 2.03
N LEU A 5 1.30 -23.95 1.80
CA LEU A 5 1.95 -22.97 2.69
C LEU A 5 1.19 -22.67 3.99
N ARG A 6 -0.13 -22.94 4.05
CA ARG A 6 -0.91 -22.78 5.30
C ARG A 6 -0.53 -23.81 6.37
N ARG A 7 0.00 -24.97 5.99
CA ARG A 7 0.38 -26.02 6.94
C ARG A 7 1.75 -25.77 7.57
N THR A 8 2.67 -25.13 6.85
CA THR A 8 4.04 -24.91 7.34
C THR A 8 4.14 -23.79 8.38
N LEU A 9 3.25 -22.80 8.31
CA LEU A 9 3.16 -21.71 9.30
C LEU A 9 2.70 -22.15 10.70
N LYS A 10 2.23 -23.39 10.88
CA LYS A 10 1.85 -23.92 12.21
C LYS A 10 3.05 -24.38 13.07
N LYS A 11 4.27 -24.43 12.53
CA LYS A 11 5.46 -24.95 13.25
C LYS A 11 6.59 -23.94 13.46
N GLN A 12 6.48 -22.72 12.94
CA GLN A 12 7.51 -21.71 13.13
C GLN A 12 7.22 -20.89 14.39
N THR A 13 8.25 -20.65 15.20
CA THR A 13 8.20 -19.72 16.33
C THR A 13 7.64 -18.37 15.88
N GLY A 14 6.81 -17.74 16.72
CA GLY A 14 6.06 -16.52 16.35
C GLY A 14 6.94 -15.39 15.81
N ILE A 15 8.23 -15.38 16.16
CA ILE A 15 9.24 -14.43 15.68
C ILE A 15 9.62 -14.69 14.22
N GLN A 16 9.88 -15.95 13.81
CA GLN A 16 10.27 -16.26 12.43
C GLN A 16 9.11 -16.04 11.45
N ALA A 17 7.89 -16.42 11.84
CA ALA A 17 6.69 -16.14 11.05
C ALA A 17 6.40 -14.63 10.97
N PHE A 18 6.74 -13.87 12.01
CA PHE A 18 6.64 -12.41 12.00
C PHE A 18 7.69 -11.78 11.08
N GLU A 19 8.95 -12.23 11.12
CA GLU A 19 10.00 -11.79 10.21
C GLU A 19 9.71 -12.13 8.75
N ASP A 20 9.20 -13.32 8.45
CA ASP A 20 8.80 -13.69 7.10
C ASP A 20 7.60 -12.87 6.63
N LEU A 21 6.68 -12.53 7.54
CA LEU A 21 5.55 -11.63 7.27
C LEU A 21 6.02 -10.18 7.10
N LEU A 22 7.08 -9.75 7.80
CA LEU A 22 7.72 -8.46 7.58
C LEU A 22 8.44 -8.44 6.23
N LYS A 23 9.24 -9.46 5.90
CA LYS A 23 9.89 -9.61 4.59
C LYS A 23 8.86 -9.61 3.46
N TRP A 24 7.77 -10.38 3.54
CA TRP A 24 6.76 -10.43 2.49
C TRP A 24 5.91 -9.16 2.36
N ARG A 25 5.68 -8.44 3.46
CA ARG A 25 4.74 -7.31 3.50
C ARG A 25 5.42 -5.95 3.34
N PHE A 26 6.73 -5.86 3.64
CA PHE A 26 7.55 -4.68 3.35
C PHE A 26 8.34 -4.81 2.04
N VAL A 27 8.61 -6.02 1.54
CA VAL A 27 9.07 -6.28 0.16
C VAL A 27 7.85 -6.53 -0.75
N GLY A 28 6.83 -5.69 -0.63
CA GLY A 28 5.73 -5.69 -1.61
C GLY A 28 6.27 -5.21 -2.95
N ARG A 29 5.71 -5.67 -4.09
CA ARG A 29 6.04 -5.13 -5.42
C ARG A 29 5.86 -3.61 -5.41
N PRO A 30 6.93 -2.80 -5.33
CA PRO A 30 6.80 -1.35 -5.22
C PRO A 30 6.06 -0.77 -6.43
N GLU A 31 6.20 -1.42 -7.59
CA GLU A 31 5.54 -1.06 -8.84
C GLU A 31 4.00 -1.00 -8.71
N LYS A 32 3.42 -1.87 -7.87
CA LYS A 32 1.97 -1.93 -7.65
C LYS A 32 1.45 -0.83 -6.73
N ASN A 33 2.33 -0.26 -5.92
CA ASN A 33 1.96 0.64 -4.84
C ASN A 33 2.36 2.08 -5.15
N TYR A 34 3.39 2.29 -5.96
CA TYR A 34 3.88 3.62 -6.29
C TYR A 34 2.98 4.27 -7.33
N VAL A 35 2.58 5.50 -7.04
CA VAL A 35 1.70 6.28 -7.90
C VAL A 35 2.57 7.18 -8.77
N LEU A 36 2.40 7.05 -10.07
CA LEU A 36 3.01 7.85 -11.10
C LEU A 36 2.04 8.94 -11.53
N VAL A 37 2.52 10.18 -11.61
CA VAL A 37 1.80 11.29 -12.24
C VAL A 37 2.65 11.75 -13.42
N PRO A 38 2.46 11.16 -14.62
CA PRO A 38 3.33 11.39 -15.77
C PRO A 38 3.40 12.86 -16.18
N GLN A 39 2.27 13.55 -16.18
CA GLN A 39 2.13 14.95 -16.62
C GLN A 39 3.02 15.90 -15.82
N HIS A 40 3.26 15.58 -14.55
CA HIS A 40 4.06 16.39 -13.64
C HIS A 40 5.43 15.77 -13.35
N ARG A 41 5.75 14.64 -14.00
CA ARG A 41 6.96 13.84 -13.74
C ARG A 41 7.16 13.55 -12.25
N MET A 42 6.10 13.11 -11.57
CA MET A 42 6.15 12.79 -10.14
C MET A 42 5.95 11.30 -9.88
N VAL A 43 6.63 10.81 -8.85
CA VAL A 43 6.41 9.48 -8.28
C VAL A 43 6.17 9.63 -6.78
N PHE A 44 4.96 9.33 -6.35
CA PHE A 44 4.60 9.22 -4.95
C PHE A 44 4.80 7.79 -4.47
N CYS A 45 5.54 7.64 -3.36
CA CYS A 45 5.81 6.36 -2.72
C CYS A 45 4.95 6.24 -1.44
N PRO A 46 3.76 5.60 -1.49
CA PRO A 46 2.84 5.64 -0.37
C PRO A 46 3.36 4.81 0.80
N ILE A 47 3.43 5.43 1.97
CA ILE A 47 3.75 4.74 3.22
C ILE A 47 2.43 4.49 3.97
N PRO A 48 2.10 3.22 4.28
CA PRO A 48 0.84 2.90 4.96
C PRO A 48 0.68 3.70 6.25
N LYS A 49 -0.52 4.28 6.42
CA LYS A 49 -0.97 5.01 7.62
C LYS A 49 -0.29 6.37 7.85
N ASN A 50 0.29 6.95 6.79
CA ASN A 50 0.80 8.33 6.77
C ASN A 50 -0.05 9.25 5.88
N ALA A 51 -1.37 9.23 6.05
CA ALA A 51 -2.31 10.00 5.21
C ALA A 51 -2.21 9.70 3.70
N SER A 52 -1.73 8.50 3.34
CA SER A 52 -1.52 8.10 1.94
C SER A 52 -2.77 8.20 1.08
N THR A 53 -3.95 7.87 1.62
CA THR A 53 -5.22 7.92 0.87
C THR A 53 -5.61 9.35 0.48
N THR A 54 -5.38 10.33 1.36
CA THR A 54 -5.65 11.75 1.07
C THR A 54 -4.71 12.26 -0.01
N ILE A 55 -3.44 11.89 0.04
CA ILE A 55 -2.47 12.25 -1.01
C ILE A 55 -2.83 11.58 -2.33
N GLN A 56 -3.24 10.30 -2.30
CA GLN A 56 -3.73 9.60 -3.50
C GLN A 56 -4.98 10.25 -4.10
N GLN A 57 -5.92 10.71 -3.27
CA GLN A 57 -7.08 11.49 -3.73
C GLN A 57 -6.65 12.77 -4.45
N TRP A 58 -5.74 13.53 -3.84
CA TRP A 58 -5.23 14.75 -4.45
C TRP A 58 -4.49 14.49 -5.76
N LEU A 59 -3.58 13.50 -5.80
CA LEU A 59 -2.87 13.10 -7.02
C LEU A 59 -3.81 12.59 -8.11
N TYR A 60 -4.86 11.86 -7.73
CA TYR A 60 -5.88 11.40 -8.68
C TYR A 60 -6.56 12.58 -9.35
N GLY A 61 -6.92 13.63 -8.59
CA GLY A 61 -7.49 14.86 -9.13
C GLY A 61 -6.56 15.62 -10.08
N LEU A 62 -5.24 15.43 -9.98
CA LEU A 62 -4.28 15.98 -10.95
C LEU A 62 -4.23 15.17 -12.26
N CYS A 63 -4.60 13.88 -12.21
CA CYS A 63 -4.57 12.98 -13.36
C CYS A 63 -5.93 12.84 -14.05
N SER A 64 -7.03 13.12 -13.34
CA SER A 64 -8.40 12.87 -13.76
C SER A 64 -9.30 14.00 -13.28
N ALA A 65 -10.18 14.49 -14.15
CA ALA A 65 -11.17 15.52 -13.81
C ALA A 65 -12.37 14.95 -13.02
N GLU A 66 -12.63 13.64 -13.15
CA GLU A 66 -13.76 12.99 -12.51
C GLU A 66 -13.44 12.55 -11.08
N PRO A 67 -14.39 12.65 -10.12
CA PRO A 67 -14.23 12.08 -8.79
C PRO A 67 -14.35 10.54 -8.84
N ALA A 68 -13.51 9.84 -8.08
CA ALA A 68 -13.56 8.38 -8.00
C ALA A 68 -14.34 7.91 -6.77
N ALA A 69 -15.24 6.92 -6.97
CA ALA A 69 -16.00 6.28 -5.89
C ALA A 69 -15.10 5.45 -4.95
N ASP A 70 -14.06 4.78 -5.49
CA ASP A 70 -13.01 4.13 -4.72
C ASP A 70 -11.62 4.51 -5.24
N ILE A 71 -10.94 5.35 -4.47
CA ILE A 71 -9.59 5.83 -4.79
C ILE A 71 -8.60 4.68 -4.88
N ASN A 72 -8.73 3.63 -4.06
CA ASN A 72 -7.74 2.55 -4.04
C ASN A 72 -7.79 1.70 -5.31
N SER A 73 -8.94 1.66 -5.97
CA SER A 73 -9.12 1.01 -7.26
C SER A 73 -8.76 1.94 -8.39
N ALA A 74 -9.25 3.19 -8.36
CA ALA A 74 -9.02 4.17 -9.41
C ALA A 74 -7.55 4.56 -9.56
N ILE A 75 -6.80 4.72 -8.46
CA ILE A 75 -5.39 5.09 -8.51
C ILE A 75 -4.50 3.99 -9.12
N ARG A 76 -4.99 2.75 -9.22
CA ARG A 76 -4.20 1.62 -9.76
C ARG A 76 -3.79 1.86 -11.20
N GLN A 77 -4.63 2.52 -11.98
CA GLN A 77 -4.33 2.87 -13.39
C GLN A 77 -3.12 3.80 -13.51
N PHE A 78 -2.79 4.52 -12.44
CA PHE A 78 -1.65 5.43 -12.36
C PHE A 78 -0.48 4.82 -11.59
N THR A 79 -0.40 3.50 -11.48
CA THR A 79 0.75 2.85 -10.81
C THR A 79 1.91 2.64 -11.77
N LEU A 80 3.13 2.53 -11.24
CA LEU A 80 4.31 2.21 -12.04
C LEU A 80 4.15 0.89 -12.81
N GLU A 81 3.47 -0.10 -12.23
CA GLU A 81 3.17 -1.37 -12.91
C GLU A 81 2.34 -1.15 -14.18
N GLN A 82 1.29 -0.33 -14.12
CA GLN A 82 0.46 -0.03 -15.29
C GLN A 82 1.22 0.76 -16.36
N ALA A 83 2.17 1.59 -15.96
CA ALA A 83 3.06 2.31 -16.86
C ALA A 83 4.20 1.43 -17.44
N GLY A 84 4.29 0.15 -17.06
CA GLY A 84 5.41 -0.73 -17.47
C GLY A 84 6.78 -0.29 -16.93
N LEU A 85 6.79 0.55 -15.88
CA LEU A 85 8.01 1.07 -15.28
C LEU A 85 8.40 0.25 -14.05
N THR A 86 9.67 -0.13 -13.97
CA THR A 86 10.21 -0.72 -12.74
C THR A 86 10.43 0.37 -11.69
N ALA A 87 10.19 0.05 -10.43
CA ALA A 87 10.38 1.03 -9.35
C ALA A 87 11.84 1.48 -9.28
N ARG A 88 12.79 0.58 -9.51
CA ARG A 88 14.22 0.94 -9.55
C ARG A 88 14.53 1.99 -10.62
N ARG A 89 13.95 1.88 -11.81
CA ARG A 89 14.17 2.85 -12.90
C ARG A 89 13.55 4.19 -12.56
N ALA A 90 12.29 4.19 -12.13
CA ALA A 90 11.58 5.40 -11.72
C ALA A 90 12.28 6.10 -10.53
N LEU A 91 12.81 5.34 -9.57
CA LEU A 91 13.50 5.85 -8.40
C LEU A 91 14.92 6.36 -8.65
N ARG A 92 15.58 5.91 -9.72
CA ARG A 92 16.95 6.34 -10.07
C ARG A 92 16.99 7.41 -11.15
N SER A 93 15.94 7.51 -11.97
CA SER A 93 15.86 8.51 -13.02
C SER A 93 15.86 9.93 -12.41
N PRO A 94 16.65 10.86 -12.97
CA PRO A 94 16.61 12.27 -12.60
C PRO A 94 15.36 12.98 -13.14
N ASP A 95 14.64 12.36 -14.07
CA ASP A 95 13.48 12.95 -14.74
C ASP A 95 12.26 13.03 -13.82
N PHE A 96 12.22 12.19 -12.78
CA PHE A 96 11.10 12.10 -11.86
C PHE A 96 11.42 12.72 -10.50
N PHE A 97 10.57 13.65 -10.08
CA PHE A 97 10.49 14.09 -8.69
C PHE A 97 9.85 12.99 -7.84
N ARG A 98 10.49 12.65 -6.71
CA ARG A 98 10.13 11.50 -5.88
C ARG A 98 9.88 11.95 -4.47
N PHE A 99 8.75 11.56 -3.91
CA PHE A 99 8.43 11.93 -2.54
C PHE A 99 7.61 10.87 -1.81
N ALA A 100 7.69 10.92 -0.49
CA ALA A 100 6.89 10.15 0.43
C ALA A 100 6.50 11.04 1.60
N VAL A 101 5.36 10.78 2.21
CA VAL A 101 4.93 11.47 3.43
C VAL A 101 5.14 10.58 4.64
N VAL A 102 5.81 11.14 5.64
CA VAL A 102 6.13 10.49 6.90
C VAL A 102 5.31 11.11 8.04
N ARG A 103 4.92 10.28 9.00
CA ARG A 103 4.22 10.69 10.23
C ARG A 103 5.04 10.23 11.43
N ASN A 104 4.85 10.87 12.59
CA ASN A 104 5.37 10.40 13.86
C ASN A 104 5.17 8.87 14.03
N PRO A 105 6.23 8.10 14.33
CA PRO A 105 6.20 6.65 14.30
C PRO A 105 5.23 6.05 15.34
N ARG A 106 5.12 6.64 16.53
CA ARG A 106 4.19 6.17 17.58
C ARG A 106 2.75 6.24 17.09
N ASN A 107 2.36 7.39 16.53
CA ASN A 107 1.03 7.60 15.98
C ASN A 107 0.73 6.67 14.79
N ARG A 108 1.73 6.39 13.94
CA ARG A 108 1.60 5.48 12.82
C ARG A 108 1.34 4.04 13.28
N VAL A 109 2.07 3.56 14.28
CA VAL A 109 1.89 2.20 14.84
C VAL A 109 0.51 2.04 15.46
N VAL A 110 0.07 3.00 16.30
CA VAL A 110 -1.27 2.98 16.90
C VAL A 110 -2.35 2.98 15.82
N SER A 111 -2.23 3.85 14.81
CA SER A 111 -3.19 3.89 13.70
C SER A 111 -3.22 2.57 12.92
N ALA A 112 -2.05 1.95 12.67
CA ALA A 112 -1.95 0.67 12.02
C ALA A 112 -2.64 -0.44 12.84
N PHE A 113 -2.35 -0.52 14.13
CA PHE A 113 -2.95 -1.48 15.07
C PHE A 113 -4.48 -1.36 15.10
N MET A 114 -5.00 -0.16 15.32
CA MET A 114 -6.45 0.10 15.36
C MET A 114 -7.13 -0.33 14.05
N SER A 115 -6.51 -0.03 12.90
CA SER A 115 -7.12 -0.34 11.61
C SER A 115 -6.97 -1.79 11.14
N LYS A 116 -5.94 -2.52 11.58
CA LYS A 116 -5.63 -3.87 11.07
C LYS A 116 -5.96 -4.98 12.05
N VAL A 117 -5.91 -4.68 13.35
CA VAL A 117 -6.17 -5.64 14.43
C VAL A 117 -7.54 -5.36 15.03
N VAL A 118 -7.73 -4.20 15.65
CA VAL A 118 -8.95 -3.90 16.41
C VAL A 118 -10.19 -3.90 15.52
N ARG A 119 -10.21 -3.04 14.48
CA ARG A 119 -11.36 -2.94 13.57
C ARG A 119 -11.66 -4.26 12.87
N ARG A 120 -10.62 -5.00 12.49
CA ARG A 120 -10.79 -6.30 11.82
C ARG A 120 -11.42 -7.34 12.74
N ASN A 121 -10.98 -7.42 14.00
CA ASN A 121 -11.57 -8.32 14.98
C ASN A 121 -13.02 -7.92 15.27
N TYR A 122 -13.29 -6.61 15.36
CA TYR A 122 -14.63 -6.10 15.55
C TYR A 122 -15.59 -6.45 14.40
N ASP A 123 -15.15 -6.26 13.15
CA ASP A 123 -15.93 -6.61 11.95
C ASP A 123 -16.22 -8.13 11.90
N LEU A 124 -15.23 -8.97 12.28
CA LEU A 124 -15.39 -10.43 12.37
C LEU A 124 -16.41 -10.82 13.44
N LEU A 125 -16.35 -10.22 14.62
CA LEU A 125 -17.29 -10.49 15.71
C LEU A 125 -18.72 -10.08 15.37
N ARG A 126 -18.90 -9.05 14.53
CA ARG A 126 -20.22 -8.59 14.07
C ARG A 126 -20.74 -9.32 12.83
N GLY A 127 -20.02 -10.31 12.30
CA GLY A 127 -20.41 -11.01 11.07
C GLY A 127 -20.42 -10.09 9.84
N VAL A 128 -19.81 -8.91 9.92
CA VAL A 128 -19.68 -7.97 8.79
C VAL A 128 -18.49 -8.45 7.96
N GLY A 129 -18.71 -9.53 7.21
CA GLY A 129 -17.76 -9.97 6.20
C GLY A 129 -17.56 -8.86 5.17
N ARG A 130 -16.31 -8.51 4.87
CA ARG A 130 -15.99 -7.60 3.77
C ARG A 130 -16.58 -8.16 2.47
N ARG A 131 -17.62 -7.52 1.94
CA ARG A 131 -17.95 -7.59 0.52
C ARG A 131 -16.83 -6.86 -0.20
N SER A 132 -15.90 -7.64 -0.73
CA SER A 132 -14.82 -7.20 -1.62
C SER A 132 -15.35 -7.02 -3.03
#